data_AF-A0A916XU44-F1
#
_entry.id   AF-A0A916XU44-F1
#
_cell.length_a   1.000
_cell.length_b   1.000
_cell.length_c   1.000
_cell.angle_alpha   90.00
_cell.angle_beta   90.00
_cell.angle_gamma   90.00
#
_symmetry.space_group_name_H-M   'P 1'
#
loop_
_entity.id
_entity.type
_entity.pdbx_description
1 polymer ?
#
loop_
_entity_poly.entity_id
_entity_poly.type
_entity_poly.pdbx_seq_one_letter_code
_entity_poly.pdbx_strand_id
1 'polypeptide(L)'
;MPCEACHIRYGDATRKKKRGGTGIKPDDFWTVPLHPDEHRDQHSTNEFAWWQRQGIDPLTIASLLYAVSGDVEEGRKIIANARRIAA
;
A
#
# COMPACT_ATOMS: atom_id res chain seq x y z
N MET A 1 17.10 -6.54 -1.43
CA MET A 1 15.85 -7.18 -1.91
C MET A 1 15.20 -6.22 -2.90
N PRO A 2 14.68 -6.69 -4.03
CA PRO A 2 13.98 -5.82 -4.97
C PRO A 2 12.67 -5.33 -4.32
N CYS A 3 12.28 -4.11 -4.66
CA CYS A 3 11.11 -3.43 -4.10
C CYS A 3 10.48 -2.56 -5.19
N GLU A 4 9.16 -2.57 -5.27
CA GLU A 4 8.38 -1.73 -6.18
C GLU A 4 7.38 -0.87 -5.41
N ALA A 5 7.08 0.30 -5.98
CA ALA A 5 6.07 1.22 -5.44
C ALA A 5 4.68 0.79 -5.89
N CYS A 6 3.91 0.17 -4.99
CA CYS A 6 2.54 -0.23 -5.23
C CYS A 6 1.58 0.90 -4.88
N HIS A 7 0.95 1.48 -5.89
CA HIS A 7 -0.03 2.56 -5.73
C HIS A 7 -1.44 1.98 -5.57
N ILE A 8 -2.08 2.28 -4.45
CA ILE A 8 -3.39 1.74 -4.10
C ILE A 8 -4.46 2.41 -4.97
N ARG A 9 -5.22 1.64 -5.76
CA ARG A 9 -6.15 2.20 -6.77
C ARG A 9 -7.59 2.32 -6.28
N TYR A 10 -8.06 1.41 -5.43
CA TYR A 10 -9.44 1.45 -4.93
C TYR A 10 -9.72 2.71 -4.10
N GLY A 11 -10.96 3.20 -4.16
CA GLY A 11 -11.40 4.37 -3.40
C GLY A 11 -11.88 3.99 -2.00
N ASP A 12 -11.75 4.91 -1.06
CA ASP A 12 -12.24 4.74 0.31
C ASP A 12 -12.87 6.05 0.81
N ALA A 13 -14.17 6.00 1.10
CA ALA A 13 -14.93 7.18 1.51
C ALA A 13 -14.50 7.68 2.90
N THR A 14 -14.13 6.76 3.81
CA THR A 14 -13.77 7.11 5.19
C THR A 14 -12.49 7.96 5.25
N ARG A 15 -11.53 7.67 4.38
CA ARG A 15 -10.26 8.39 4.24
C ARG A 15 -10.27 9.45 3.13
N LYS A 16 -11.46 9.77 2.59
CA LYS A 16 -11.65 10.72 1.48
C LYS A 16 -10.78 10.40 0.25
N LYS A 17 -10.40 9.14 0.08
CA LYS A 17 -9.61 8.68 -1.06
C LYS A 17 -10.52 8.47 -2.25
N LYS A 18 -10.41 9.36 -3.25
CA LYS A 18 -11.13 9.20 -4.51
C LYS A 18 -10.71 7.91 -5.21
N ARG A 19 -11.67 7.21 -5.81
CA ARG A 19 -11.38 6.07 -6.68
C ARG A 19 -10.58 6.59 -7.89
N GLY A 20 -9.44 5.98 -8.17
CA GLY A 20 -8.69 6.29 -9.38
C GLY A 20 -9.49 5.88 -10.63
N GLY A 21 -9.28 6.60 -11.73
CA GLY A 21 -9.80 6.27 -13.06
C GLY A 21 -8.67 5.93 -14.03
N THR A 22 -9.01 5.34 -15.17
CA THR A 22 -8.06 5.09 -16.27
C THR A 22 -7.40 6.41 -16.69
N GLY A 23 -6.07 6.46 -16.70
CA GLY A 23 -5.30 7.66 -17.06
C GLY A 23 -5.10 8.69 -15.93
N ILE A 24 -5.65 8.45 -14.73
CA ILE A 24 -5.40 9.32 -13.56
C ILE A 24 -4.16 8.81 -12.82
N LYS A 25 -3.15 9.68 -12.69
CA LYS A 25 -1.96 9.40 -11.88
C LYS A 25 -2.38 9.25 -10.41
N PRO A 26 -2.06 8.12 -9.74
CA PRO A 26 -2.32 7.98 -8.31
C PRO A 26 -1.48 8.97 -7.51
N ASP A 27 -2.02 9.39 -6.37
CA ASP A 27 -1.26 10.19 -5.40
C ASP A 27 -0.21 9.33 -4.71
N ASP A 28 1.01 9.85 -4.58
CA ASP A 28 2.13 9.18 -3.90
C ASP A 28 1.83 8.96 -2.40
N PHE A 29 0.86 9.69 -1.84
CA PHE A 29 0.31 9.47 -0.50
C PHE A 29 -0.25 8.05 -0.31
N TRP A 30 -0.76 7.43 -1.38
CA TRP A 30 -1.40 6.12 -1.34
C TRP A 30 -0.51 5.02 -1.91
N THR A 31 0.74 4.98 -1.46
CA THR A 31 1.76 4.06 -1.97
C THR A 31 2.39 3.25 -0.85
N VAL A 32 2.59 1.95 -1.11
CA VAL A 32 3.26 1.02 -0.21
C VAL A 32 4.33 0.22 -0.94
N PRO A 33 5.41 -0.22 -0.26
CA PRO A 33 6.43 -1.06 -0.86
C PRO A 33 5.94 -2.51 -0.95
N LEU A 34 6.12 -3.14 -2.11
CA LEU A 34 5.91 -4.58 -2.31
C LEU A 34 7.12 -5.24 -2.98
N HIS A 35 7.30 -6.54 -2.77
CA HIS A 35 8.19 -7.33 -3.61
C HIS A 35 7.61 -7.40 -5.05
N PRO A 36 8.43 -7.43 -6.11
CA PRO A 36 7.92 -7.49 -7.49
C PRO A 36 6.92 -8.62 -7.75
N ASP A 37 7.13 -9.79 -7.15
CA ASP A 37 6.22 -10.93 -7.31
C ASP A 37 4.86 -10.68 -6.63
N GLU A 38 4.86 -10.10 -5.44
CA GLU A 38 3.65 -9.70 -4.71
C GLU A 38 2.90 -8.60 -5.47
N HIS A 39 3.63 -7.64 -6.04
CA HIS A 39 3.05 -6.57 -6.83
C HIS A 39 2.41 -7.08 -8.12
N ARG A 40 3.05 -8.05 -8.78
CA ARG A 40 2.49 -8.74 -9.95
C ARG A 40 1.23 -9.52 -9.60
N ASP A 41 1.25 -10.26 -8.49
CA ASP A 41 0.09 -11.01 -8.01
C ASP A 41 -1.08 -10.07 -7.67
N GLN A 42 -0.78 -8.95 -6.99
CA GLN A 42 -1.75 -7.90 -6.71
C GLN A 42 -2.40 -7.36 -7.99
N HIS A 43 -1.60 -7.08 -9.02
CA HIS A 43 -2.09 -6.61 -10.32
C HIS A 43 -2.90 -7.66 -11.09
N SER A 44 -2.67 -8.95 -10.83
CA SER A 44 -3.36 -10.05 -11.50
C SER A 44 -4.73 -10.38 -10.91
N THR A 45 -5.07 -9.81 -9.75
CA THR A 45 -6.31 -10.12 -9.02
C THR A 45 -7.11 -8.86 -8.67
N ASN A 46 -8.25 -9.04 -8.02
CA ASN A 46 -8.97 -7.91 -7.43
C ASN A 46 -8.16 -7.35 -6.25
N GLU A 47 -7.63 -6.14 -6.42
CA GLU A 47 -6.78 -5.45 -5.44
C GLU A 47 -7.35 -5.47 -4.02
N PHE A 48 -8.63 -5.11 -3.83
CA PHE A 48 -9.22 -5.05 -2.49
C PHE A 48 -9.24 -6.43 -1.84
N ALA A 49 -9.66 -7.45 -2.59
CA ALA A 49 -9.65 -8.83 -2.12
C ALA A 49 -8.21 -9.33 -1.86
N TRP A 50 -7.23 -8.87 -2.63
CA TRP A 50 -5.82 -9.21 -2.42
C TRP A 50 -5.33 -8.69 -1.07
N TRP A 51 -5.55 -7.42 -0.76
CA TRP A 51 -5.19 -6.83 0.53
C TRP A 51 -5.91 -7.50 1.71
N GLN A 52 -7.18 -7.86 1.54
CA GLN A 52 -7.92 -8.63 2.56
C GLN A 52 -7.29 -10.00 2.81
N ARG A 53 -6.84 -10.71 1.76
CA ARG A 53 -6.12 -11.99 1.91
C ARG A 53 -4.78 -11.84 2.62
N GLN A 54 -4.10 -10.72 2.42
CA GLN A 54 -2.85 -10.42 3.13
C GLN A 54 -3.08 -10.01 4.59
N GLY A 55 -4.32 -9.74 5.03
CA GLY A 55 -4.59 -9.25 6.38
C GLY A 55 -4.02 -7.85 6.67
N ILE A 56 -3.71 -7.07 5.62
CA ILE A 56 -3.09 -5.75 5.74
C ILE A 56 -4.09 -4.69 5.28
N ASP A 57 -4.25 -3.62 6.07
CA ASP A 57 -4.92 -2.39 5.62
C ASP A 57 -3.90 -1.46 4.95
N PRO A 58 -3.81 -1.45 3.61
CA PRO A 58 -2.76 -0.73 2.91
C PRO A 58 -2.93 0.78 3.01
N LEU A 59 -4.16 1.29 3.22
CA LEU A 59 -4.41 2.72 3.31
C LEU A 59 -3.86 3.29 4.62
N THR A 60 -3.99 2.53 5.70
CA THR A 60 -3.39 2.89 6.99
C THR A 60 -1.87 2.84 6.91
N ILE A 61 -1.30 1.80 6.30
CA ILE A 61 0.16 1.69 6.12
C ILE A 61 0.70 2.84 5.25
N ALA A 62 0.05 3.13 4.12
CA ALA A 62 0.44 4.24 3.24
C ALA A 62 0.42 5.58 3.99
N SER A 63 -0.63 5.84 4.77
CA SER A 63 -0.76 7.08 5.55
C SER A 63 0.36 7.22 6.60
N LEU A 64 0.71 6.13 7.28
CA LEU A 64 1.80 6.10 8.26
C LEU A 64 3.17 6.32 7.59
N LEU A 65 3.41 5.64 6.47
CA LEU A 65 4.66 5.79 5.70
C LEU A 65 4.81 7.23 5.19
N TYR A 66 3.73 7.81 4.67
CA TYR A 66 3.74 9.19 4.20
C TYR A 66 4.08 10.16 5.33
N ALA A 67 3.51 9.96 6.52
CA ALA A 67 3.75 10.81 7.69
C ALA A 67 5.22 10.82 8.16
N VAL A 68 5.98 9.76 7.88
CA VAL A 68 7.40 9.65 8.20
C VAL A 68 8.30 9.77 6.98
N SER A 69 7.81 10.35 5.88
CA SER A 69 8.58 10.51 4.64
C SER A 69 9.90 11.24 4.90
N GLY A 70 11.01 10.63 4.49
CA GLY A 70 12.37 11.09 4.76
C GLY A 70 13.05 10.41 5.95
N ASP A 71 12.28 9.75 6.84
CA ASP A 71 12.80 8.91 7.91
C ASP A 71 12.72 7.43 7.53
N VAL A 72 13.85 6.91 7.04
CA VAL A 72 13.96 5.52 6.59
C VAL A 72 13.81 4.53 7.74
N GLU A 73 14.25 4.89 8.95
CA GLU A 73 14.25 3.97 10.08
C GLU A 73 12.84 3.78 10.64
N GLU A 74 12.10 4.86 10.81
CA GLU A 74 10.67 4.79 11.17
C GLU A 74 9.84 4.09 10.09
N GLY A 75 10.11 4.36 8.81
CA GLY A 75 9.48 3.65 7.70
C GLY A 75 9.65 2.13 7.78
N ARG A 76 10.87 1.65 8.11
CA ARG A 76 11.13 0.22 8.29
C ARG A 76 10.38 -0.38 9.46
N LYS A 77 10.26 0.33 10.58
CA LYS A 77 9.49 -0.14 11.75
C LYS A 77 8.01 -0.32 11.40
N ILE A 78 7.42 0.62 10.66
CA ILE A 78 6.03 0.52 10.19
C ILE A 78 5.85 -0.75 9.34
N ILE A 79 6.73 -0.97 8.35
CA ILE A 79 6.66 -2.15 7.46
C ILE A 79 6.81 -3.45 8.25
N ALA A 80 7.77 -3.51 9.19
CA ALA A 80 8.00 -4.69 10.00
C ALA A 80 6.80 -5.03 10.89
N ASN A 81 6.16 -4.01 11.48
CA ASN A 81 4.98 -4.20 12.33
C ASN A 81 3.75 -4.61 11.52
N ALA A 82 3.56 -4.04 10.32
CA ALA A 82 2.47 -4.43 9.42
C ALA A 82 2.49 -5.93 9.11
N ARG A 83 3.69 -6.48 8.86
CA ARG A 83 3.88 -7.91 8.58
C ARG A 83 3.67 -8.81 9.80
N ARG A 84 3.98 -8.34 11.01
CA ARG A 84 3.77 -9.12 12.25
C ARG A 84 2.29 -9.26 12.60
N ILE A 85 1.49 -8.24 12.33
CA ILE A 85 0.05 -8.23 12.65
C ILE A 85 -0.75 -9.06 11.63
N ALA A 86 -0.24 -9.16 10.41
CA ALA A 86 -0.85 -9.91 9.32
C ALA A 86 -0.67 -11.44 9.40
N ALA A 87 0.21 -11.92 10.29
CA ALA A 87 0.50 -13.34 10.51
C ALA A 87 -0.40 -13.96 11.59
#